data_AF-A0A5E4PNW7-F1
#
_entry.id   AF-A0A5E4PNW7-F1
#
_cell.length_a   1.000
_cell.length_b   1.000
_cell.length_c   1.000
_cell.angle_alpha   90.00
_cell.angle_beta   90.00
_cell.angle_gamma   90.00
#
_symmetry.space_group_name_H-M   'P 1'
#
loop_
_entity.id
_entity.type
_entity.pdbx_description
1 polymer ?
#
loop_
_entity_poly.entity_id
_entity_poly.type
_entity_poly.pdbx_seq_one_letter_code
_entity_poly.pdbx_strand_id
1 'polypeptide(L)'
;TCGRHFAPDRLAKHQDICRKTHAKKRKPYDVLKHRLAGTEAEPFISKLRKPPSQSNTKGTKSLNSNWRKQHEEFIQAIRAAKQVQAHLNAGGKLSDLPPPPPSENPDYVQCPHCNRRFNQGAAERHIPKCASFQFNKPKPPARRRYKI
;
A
#
# COMPACT_ATOMS: atom_id res chain seq x y z
N THR A 1 8.81 40.09 14.35
CA THR A 1 7.81 40.24 13.26
C THR A 1 7.80 38.97 12.44
N CYS A 2 6.64 38.52 11.93
CA CYS A 2 6.50 37.19 11.28
C CYS A 2 6.78 37.17 9.76
N GLY A 3 7.55 38.13 9.24
CA GLY A 3 8.07 38.14 7.86
C GLY A 3 7.04 38.25 6.72
N ARG A 4 5.75 38.46 7.05
CA ARG A 4 4.65 38.53 6.09
C ARG A 4 4.33 39.99 5.73
N HIS A 5 4.03 40.24 4.45
CA HIS A 5 3.74 41.57 3.91
C HIS A 5 2.23 41.80 3.79
N PHE A 6 1.75 42.99 4.18
CA PHE A 6 0.33 43.37 4.16
C PHE A 6 0.16 44.80 3.66
N ALA A 7 -1.01 45.09 3.08
CA ALA A 7 -1.45 46.46 2.83
C ALA A 7 -1.54 47.26 4.14
N PRO A 8 -1.31 48.59 4.11
CA PRO A 8 -1.18 49.41 5.32
C PRO A 8 -2.40 49.35 6.24
N ASP A 9 -3.61 49.32 5.66
CA ASP A 9 -4.89 49.19 6.37
C ASP A 9 -4.98 47.94 7.27
N ARG A 10 -4.34 46.83 6.87
CA ARG A 10 -4.44 45.53 7.55
C ARG A 10 -3.23 45.21 8.44
N LEU A 11 -2.15 45.99 8.32
CA LEU A 11 -0.88 45.72 8.99
C LEU A 11 -1.00 45.80 10.52
N ALA A 12 -1.69 46.82 11.03
CA ALA A 12 -1.87 47.02 12.46
C ALA A 12 -2.60 45.83 13.12
N LYS A 13 -3.73 45.40 12.54
CA LYS A 13 -4.48 44.21 12.99
C LYS A 13 -3.62 42.94 12.94
N HIS A 14 -2.83 42.78 11.87
CA HIS A 14 -1.94 41.64 11.72
C HIS A 14 -0.85 41.60 12.81
N GLN A 15 -0.20 42.73 13.11
CA GLN A 15 0.87 42.80 14.12
C GLN A 15 0.37 42.36 15.51
N ASP A 16 -0.82 42.79 15.90
CA ASP A 16 -1.44 42.41 17.17
C ASP A 16 -1.78 40.92 17.24
N ILE A 17 -2.39 40.38 16.19
CA ILE A 17 -2.74 38.96 16.14
C ILE A 17 -1.48 38.11 16.06
N CYS A 18 -0.51 38.47 15.21
CA CYS A 18 0.74 37.73 15.05
C CYS A 18 1.49 37.62 16.38
N ARG A 19 1.56 38.71 17.16
CA ARG A 19 2.13 38.71 18.52
C ARG A 19 1.38 37.76 19.45
N LYS A 20 0.04 37.85 19.48
CA LYS A 20 -0.83 36.99 20.32
C LYS A 20 -0.70 35.51 19.96
N THR A 21 -0.63 35.18 18.67
CA THR A 21 -0.49 33.79 18.19
C THR A 21 0.87 33.20 18.49
N HIS A 22 1.95 33.99 18.45
CA HIS A 22 3.28 33.53 18.82
C HIS A 22 3.45 33.36 20.33
N ALA A 23 2.81 34.23 21.14
CA ALA A 23 2.86 34.15 22.59
C ALA A 23 2.05 32.96 23.14
N LYS A 24 0.88 32.65 22.56
CA LYS A 24 -0.01 31.60 23.05
C LYS A 24 0.19 30.28 22.29
N LYS A 25 1.03 29.38 22.81
CA LYS A 25 1.11 27.99 22.33
C LYS A 25 -0.17 27.25 22.71
N ARG A 26 -1.02 26.90 21.72
CA ARG A 26 -2.21 26.06 21.95
C ARG A 26 -1.77 24.63 22.27
N LYS A 27 -2.45 23.98 23.21
CA LYS A 27 -2.23 22.56 23.51
C LYS A 27 -2.64 21.72 22.28
N PRO A 28 -1.87 20.69 21.89
CA PRO A 28 -2.29 19.74 20.87
C PRO A 28 -3.67 19.17 21.22
N TYR A 29 -4.58 19.17 20.27
CA TYR A 29 -5.90 18.59 20.45
C TYR A 29 -5.78 17.06 20.46
N ASP A 30 -6.20 16.44 21.55
CA ASP A 30 -6.20 14.99 21.67
C ASP A 30 -7.55 14.42 21.26
N VAL A 31 -7.57 13.86 20.05
CA VAL A 31 -8.75 13.23 19.44
C VAL A 31 -9.24 12.05 20.27
N LEU A 32 -8.34 11.27 20.88
CA LEU A 32 -8.72 10.10 21.67
C LEU A 32 -9.46 10.53 22.94
N LYS A 33 -8.90 11.52 23.65
CA LYS A 33 -9.54 12.08 24.84
C LYS A 33 -10.89 12.70 24.51
N HIS A 34 -11.02 13.42 23.41
CA HIS A 34 -12.29 14.03 23.04
C HIS A 34 -13.36 12.99 22.63
N ARG A 35 -12.96 11.88 21.98
CA ARG A 35 -13.89 10.80 21.62
C ARG A 35 -14.38 10.01 22.84
N LEU A 36 -13.54 9.87 23.86
CA LEU A 36 -13.83 9.03 25.02
C LEU A 36 -14.37 9.83 26.22
N ALA A 37 -14.38 11.16 26.17
CA ALA A 37 -14.96 12.00 27.21
C ALA A 37 -16.45 11.68 27.42
N GLY A 38 -16.87 11.45 28.66
CA GLY A 38 -18.26 11.11 29.01
C GLY A 38 -18.65 9.66 28.69
N THR A 39 -17.71 8.83 28.27
CA THR A 39 -17.92 7.38 28.08
C THR A 39 -17.30 6.60 29.23
N GLU A 40 -17.77 5.38 29.48
CA GLU A 40 -17.15 4.48 30.48
C GLU A 40 -15.68 4.13 30.16
N ALA A 41 -15.23 4.41 28.93
CA ALA A 41 -13.86 4.22 28.48
C ALA A 41 -12.92 5.39 28.85
N GLU A 42 -13.43 6.51 29.38
CA GLU A 42 -12.64 7.67 29.81
C GLU A 42 -11.48 7.34 30.77
N PRO A 43 -11.66 6.55 31.86
CA PRO A 43 -10.56 6.19 32.76
C PRO A 43 -9.49 5.30 32.12
N PHE A 44 -9.75 4.72 30.93
CA PHE A 44 -8.84 3.79 30.25
C PHE A 44 -7.96 4.44 29.17
N ILE A 45 -8.09 5.75 28.92
CA ILE A 45 -7.32 6.49 27.90
C ILE A 45 -5.79 6.26 28.05
N SER A 46 -5.28 6.19 29.27
CA SER A 46 -3.85 5.95 29.53
C SER A 46 -3.38 4.55 29.14
N LYS A 47 -4.25 3.54 29.22
CA LYS A 47 -3.97 2.16 28.79
C LYS A 47 -4.02 2.04 27.27
N LEU A 48 -4.93 2.76 26.61
CA LEU A 48 -5.02 2.84 25.14
C LEU A 48 -3.87 3.64 24.51
N ARG A 49 -3.34 4.63 25.24
CA ARG A 49 -2.17 5.43 24.81
C ARG A 49 -0.85 4.69 24.88
N LYS A 50 -0.78 3.56 25.60
CA LYS A 50 0.42 2.73 25.51
C LYS A 50 0.54 2.31 24.04
N PRO A 51 1.64 2.65 23.34
CA PRO A 51 1.90 1.98 22.07
C PRO A 51 1.84 0.48 22.36
N PRO A 52 1.34 -0.36 21.44
CA PRO A 52 1.41 -1.80 21.64
C PRO A 52 2.86 -2.09 22.05
N SER A 53 3.03 -2.53 23.30
CA SER A 53 4.28 -3.07 23.81
C SER A 53 4.75 -3.99 22.71
N GLN A 54 5.87 -3.63 22.09
CA GLN A 54 6.45 -4.26 20.92
C GLN A 54 6.09 -5.75 20.93
N SER A 55 5.03 -6.11 20.19
CA SER A 55 4.85 -7.50 19.83
C SER A 55 6.14 -7.83 19.12
N ASN A 56 6.84 -8.81 19.66
CA ASN A 56 8.17 -9.25 19.31
C ASN A 56 8.16 -9.87 17.89
N THR A 57 7.68 -9.14 16.89
CA THR A 57 7.92 -9.42 15.48
C THR A 57 9.28 -8.83 15.16
N LYS A 58 10.32 -9.54 15.60
CA LYS A 58 11.62 -9.51 14.95
C LYS A 58 11.45 -10.09 13.53
N GLY A 59 10.73 -9.37 12.67
CA GLY A 59 10.93 -9.45 11.24
C GLY A 59 11.96 -8.40 10.93
N THR A 60 13.20 -8.82 10.69
CA THR A 60 14.18 -8.01 9.97
C THR A 60 13.45 -7.38 8.79
N LYS A 61 13.20 -6.06 8.82
CA LYS A 61 12.74 -5.36 7.63
C LYS A 61 13.89 -5.48 6.65
N SER A 62 13.80 -6.48 5.79
CA SER A 62 14.76 -6.74 4.73
C SER A 62 15.04 -5.41 4.05
N LEU A 63 16.29 -4.98 4.10
CA LEU A 63 16.78 -3.79 3.43
C LEU A 63 16.68 -3.93 1.89
N ASN A 64 16.23 -5.09 1.39
CA ASN A 64 15.87 -5.34 0.01
C ASN A 64 14.38 -5.08 -0.20
N SER A 65 13.93 -3.85 0.08
CA SER A 65 12.56 -3.45 -0.20
C SER A 65 12.36 -3.45 -1.71
N ASN A 66 11.59 -4.42 -2.22
CA ASN A 66 11.17 -4.55 -3.62
C ASN A 66 10.28 -3.38 -4.10
N TRP A 67 10.15 -2.31 -3.31
CA TRP A 67 9.28 -1.17 -3.59
C TRP A 67 9.56 -0.52 -4.95
N ARG A 68 10.83 -0.43 -5.39
CA ARG A 68 11.14 0.15 -6.71
C ARG A 68 10.53 -0.71 -7.82
N LYS A 69 10.69 -2.04 -7.72
CA LYS A 69 10.14 -2.99 -8.68
C LYS A 69 8.60 -2.97 -8.65
N GLN A 70 8.00 -2.98 -7.47
CA GLN A 70 6.53 -2.89 -7.30
C GLN A 70 5.98 -1.56 -7.83
N HIS A 71 6.67 -0.45 -7.60
CA HIS A 71 6.27 0.86 -8.10
C HIS A 71 6.39 0.91 -9.63
N GLU A 72 7.50 0.44 -10.18
CA GLU A 72 7.69 0.39 -11.63
C GLU A 72 6.63 -0.49 -12.31
N GLU A 73 6.35 -1.67 -11.75
CA GLU A 73 5.30 -2.57 -12.22
C GLU A 73 3.92 -1.90 -12.18
N PHE A 74 3.61 -1.17 -11.10
CA PHE A 74 2.37 -0.39 -11.00
C PHE A 74 2.27 0.70 -12.07
N ILE A 75 3.34 1.46 -12.30
CA ILE A 75 3.39 2.50 -13.34
C ILE A 75 3.26 1.88 -14.74
N GLN A 76 3.91 0.75 -14.99
CA GLN A 76 3.78 0.02 -16.24
C GLN A 76 2.35 -0.47 -16.47
N ALA A 77 1.68 -1.02 -15.44
CA ALA A 77 0.29 -1.45 -15.53
C ALA A 77 -0.66 -0.30 -15.86
N ILE A 78 -0.48 0.89 -15.26
CA ILE A 78 -1.25 2.08 -15.59
C ILE A 78 -1.02 2.51 -17.04
N ARG A 79 0.23 2.52 -17.52
CA ARG A 79 0.54 2.89 -18.92
C ARG A 79 -0.10 1.92 -19.90
N ALA A 80 -0.01 0.61 -19.65
CA ALA A 80 -0.64 -0.41 -20.48
C ALA A 80 -2.17 -0.24 -20.51
N ALA A 81 -2.81 0.02 -19.37
CA ALA A 81 -4.26 0.27 -19.32
C ALA A 81 -4.67 1.48 -20.16
N LYS A 82 -3.88 2.58 -20.14
CA LYS A 82 -4.11 3.75 -20.98
C LYS A 82 -3.95 3.44 -22.48
N GLN A 83 -2.97 2.63 -22.86
CA GLN A 83 -2.77 2.20 -24.24
C GLN A 83 -3.96 1.36 -24.75
N VAL A 84 -4.44 0.42 -23.94
CA VAL A 84 -5.65 -0.36 -24.25
C VAL A 84 -6.85 0.57 -24.45
N GLN A 85 -7.06 1.53 -23.54
CA GLN A 85 -8.18 2.47 -23.65
C GLN A 85 -8.08 3.34 -24.91
N ALA A 86 -6.88 3.85 -25.25
CA ALA A 86 -6.67 4.63 -26.46
C ALA A 86 -6.95 3.82 -27.73
N HIS A 87 -6.54 2.55 -27.77
CA HIS A 87 -6.79 1.64 -28.89
C HIS A 87 -8.29 1.35 -29.06
N LEU A 88 -9.02 1.13 -27.96
CA LEU A 88 -10.47 0.97 -28.00
C LEU A 88 -11.17 2.24 -28.49
N ASN A 89 -10.73 3.42 -28.04
CA ASN A 89 -11.29 4.70 -28.47
C ASN A 89 -11.03 4.99 -29.96
N ALA A 90 -9.92 4.50 -30.52
CA ALA A 90 -9.60 4.58 -31.94
C ALA A 90 -10.39 3.57 -32.81
N GLY A 91 -11.30 2.78 -32.21
CA GLY A 91 -12.12 1.79 -32.90
C GLY A 91 -11.46 0.42 -33.09
N GLY A 92 -10.28 0.21 -32.51
CA GLY A 92 -9.60 -1.10 -32.51
C GLY A 92 -10.21 -2.08 -31.49
N LYS A 93 -9.96 -3.38 -31.67
CA LYS A 93 -10.50 -4.41 -30.78
C LYS A 93 -9.46 -4.80 -29.73
N LEU A 94 -9.91 -5.31 -28.57
CA LEU A 94 -9.01 -5.77 -27.50
C LEU A 94 -8.09 -6.92 -27.96
N SER A 95 -8.55 -7.73 -28.92
CA SER A 95 -7.81 -8.86 -29.47
C SER A 95 -6.56 -8.47 -30.27
N ASP A 96 -6.47 -7.22 -30.72
CA ASP A 96 -5.34 -6.74 -31.54
C ASP A 96 -4.14 -6.31 -30.67
N LEU A 97 -4.34 -6.13 -29.35
CA LEU A 97 -3.25 -5.82 -28.42
C LEU A 97 -2.57 -7.09 -27.89
N PRO A 98 -1.23 -7.08 -27.76
CA PRO A 98 -0.53 -8.15 -27.08
C PRO A 98 -0.97 -8.23 -25.61
N PRO A 99 -1.14 -9.44 -25.04
CA PRO A 99 -1.51 -9.58 -23.64
C PRO A 99 -0.43 -8.95 -22.74
N PRO A 100 -0.82 -8.27 -21.65
CA PRO A 100 0.14 -7.65 -20.75
C PRO A 100 1.06 -8.71 -20.14
N PRO A 101 2.34 -8.36 -19.87
CA PRO A 101 3.28 -9.28 -19.24
C PRO A 101 2.75 -9.75 -17.88
N PRO A 102 2.92 -11.03 -17.50
CA PRO A 102 2.51 -11.53 -16.20
C PRO A 102 3.21 -10.77 -15.06
N SER A 103 2.45 -10.36 -14.04
CA SER A 103 3.02 -9.74 -12.85
C SER A 103 3.72 -10.77 -11.98
N GLU A 104 5.04 -10.66 -11.86
CA GLU A 104 5.84 -11.55 -11.03
C GLU A 104 6.05 -10.94 -9.65
N ASN A 105 5.13 -11.27 -8.72
CA ASN A 105 5.30 -10.93 -7.32
C ASN A 105 6.54 -11.65 -6.75
N PRO A 106 7.57 -10.92 -6.29
CA PRO A 106 8.82 -11.52 -5.81
C PRO A 106 8.65 -12.24 -4.46
N ASP A 107 7.63 -11.89 -3.68
CA ASP A 107 7.38 -12.45 -2.35
C ASP A 107 6.63 -13.80 -2.39
N TYR A 108 6.36 -14.32 -3.59
CA TYR A 108 5.61 -15.56 -3.77
C TYR A 108 6.56 -16.75 -3.93
N VAL A 109 6.37 -17.77 -3.09
CA VAL A 109 7.09 -19.05 -3.12
C VAL A 109 6.38 -20.02 -4.07
N GLN A 110 7.15 -20.65 -4.96
CA GLN A 110 6.65 -21.68 -5.86
C GLN A 110 6.65 -23.05 -5.17
N CYS A 111 5.53 -23.76 -5.22
CA CYS A 111 5.43 -25.12 -4.71
C CYS A 111 6.18 -26.11 -5.63
N PRO A 112 7.09 -26.95 -5.12
CA PRO A 112 7.85 -27.91 -5.93
C PRO A 112 7.01 -29.06 -6.48
N HIS A 113 5.82 -29.31 -5.93
CA HIS A 113 4.97 -30.43 -6.32
C HIS A 113 3.93 -30.08 -7.40
N CYS A 114 3.43 -28.84 -7.40
CA CYS A 114 2.39 -28.41 -8.34
C CYS A 114 2.71 -27.14 -9.15
N ASN A 115 3.88 -26.53 -8.95
CA ASN A 115 4.32 -25.30 -9.61
C ASN A 115 3.43 -24.06 -9.41
N ARG A 116 2.40 -24.12 -8.56
CA ARG A 116 1.62 -22.93 -8.17
C ARG A 116 2.43 -22.05 -7.23
N ARG A 117 2.28 -20.73 -7.38
CA ARG A 117 2.95 -19.71 -6.56
C ARG A 117 2.01 -19.21 -5.47
N PHE A 118 2.48 -19.10 -4.24
CA PHE A 118 1.70 -18.67 -3.07
C PHE A 118 2.48 -17.64 -2.25
N ASN A 119 1.81 -16.79 -1.48
CA ASN A 119 2.49 -16.02 -0.44
C ASN A 119 3.08 -16.95 0.64
N GLN A 120 4.02 -16.46 1.43
CA GLN A 120 4.76 -17.24 2.43
C GLN A 120 3.86 -18.10 3.34
N GLY A 121 2.88 -17.51 4.03
CA GLY A 121 2.01 -18.26 4.96
C GLY A 121 1.02 -19.21 4.27
N ALA A 122 0.67 -18.96 3.01
CA ALA A 122 -0.08 -19.91 2.20
C ALA A 122 0.83 -21.06 1.72
N ALA A 123 2.07 -20.79 1.33
CA ALA A 123 3.05 -21.79 0.92
C ALA A 123 3.35 -22.77 2.06
N GLU A 124 3.55 -22.28 3.29
CA GLU A 124 3.80 -23.11 4.48
C GLU A 124 2.69 -24.12 4.76
N ARG A 125 1.42 -23.73 4.58
CA ARG A 125 0.27 -24.64 4.75
C ARG A 125 0.03 -25.50 3.52
N HIS A 126 0.41 -25.01 2.34
CA HIS A 126 0.16 -25.66 1.06
C HIS A 126 1.16 -26.78 0.79
N ILE A 127 2.45 -26.52 0.90
CA ILE A 127 3.52 -27.43 0.45
C ILE A 127 3.41 -28.82 1.11
N PRO A 128 3.24 -28.95 2.44
CA PRO A 128 3.13 -30.26 3.09
C PRO A 128 1.89 -31.04 2.64
N LYS A 129 0.76 -30.36 2.45
CA LYS A 129 -0.47 -30.98 1.94
C LYS A 129 -0.31 -31.35 0.46
N CYS A 130 0.29 -30.49 -0.33
CA CYS A 130 0.48 -30.72 -1.76
C CYS A 130 1.45 -31.88 -2.04
N ALA A 131 2.37 -32.17 -1.13
CA ALA A 131 3.27 -33.32 -1.23
C ALA A 131 2.52 -34.67 -1.26
N SER A 132 1.41 -34.78 -0.52
CA SER A 132 0.63 -36.03 -0.43
C SER A 132 -0.44 -36.17 -1.52
N PHE A 133 -0.92 -35.07 -2.12
CA PHE A 133 -1.99 -35.12 -3.12
C PHE A 133 -1.45 -35.36 -4.55
N GLN A 134 -1.63 -36.58 -5.07
CA GLN A 134 -1.25 -36.97 -6.43
C GLN A 134 -2.07 -36.28 -7.55
N PHE A 135 -3.31 -35.88 -7.28
CA PHE A 135 -4.26 -35.33 -8.28
C PHE A 135 -4.03 -33.86 -8.66
N ASN A 136 -3.12 -33.17 -7.97
CA ASN A 136 -2.88 -31.72 -8.14
C ASN A 136 -1.64 -31.39 -8.99
N LYS A 137 -1.03 -32.41 -9.63
CA LYS A 137 0.07 -32.23 -10.57
C LYS A 137 -0.45 -31.49 -11.81
N PRO A 138 0.18 -30.38 -12.23
CA PRO A 138 -0.31 -29.60 -13.37
C PRO A 138 -0.31 -30.47 -14.63
N LYS A 139 -1.37 -30.37 -15.42
CA LYS A 139 -1.37 -30.89 -16.80
C LYS A 139 -0.17 -30.26 -17.53
N PRO A 140 0.58 -31.04 -18.33
CA PRO A 140 1.66 -30.49 -19.13
C PRO A 140 1.13 -29.32 -19.99
N PRO A 141 1.91 -28.25 -20.17
CA PRO A 141 1.44 -27.08 -20.90
C PRO A 141 1.02 -27.52 -22.32
N ALA A 142 -0.19 -27.13 -22.73
CA ALA A 142 -0.63 -27.34 -24.10
C ALA A 142 0.37 -26.63 -25.02
N ARG A 143 0.96 -27.37 -25.97
CA ARG A 143 1.91 -26.82 -26.95
C ARG A 143 1.23 -25.66 -27.68
N ARG A 144 1.68 -24.42 -27.45
CA ARG A 144 1.25 -23.27 -28.24
C ARG A 144 1.67 -23.53 -29.69
N ARG A 145 0.70 -23.82 -30.57
CA ARG A 145 0.91 -23.69 -32.01
C ARG A 145 1.04 -22.19 -32.29
N TYR A 146 2.27 -21.71 -32.38
CA TYR A 146 2.51 -20.44 -33.07
C TYR A 146 2.07 -20.63 -34.52
N LYS A 147 1.09 -19.85 -34.96
CA LYS A 147 0.82 -19.70 -36.39
C LYS A 147 1.96 -18.84 -36.95
N ILE A 148 2.75 -19.46 -37.81
CA ILE A 148 3.71 -18.79 -38.70
C ILE A 148 2.91 -18.08 -39.79
#